data_AF-A0A1F2PK95-F1
#
_entry.id   AF-A0A1F2PK95-F1
#
_cell.length_a   1.000
_cell.length_b   1.000
_cell.length_c   1.000
_cell.angle_alpha   90.00
_cell.angle_beta   90.00
_cell.angle_gamma   90.00
#
_symmetry.space_group_name_H-M   'P 1'
#
loop_
_entity.id
_entity.type
_entity.pdbx_description
1 polymer ?
#
loop_
_entity_poly.entity_id
_entity_poly.type
_entity_poly.pdbx_seq_one_letter_code
_entity_poly.pdbx_strand_id
1 'polypeptide(L)'
;MYRTIKPKLSTKEQIEHLEKKGVKFVLISREEATDYLTKHNNYFKLTAYRKNFQKHPAGKFKGQYIGLDFQMLKDLAIIDMRLRHTLLHMTLDIEHFAKVELLKVIENSDIDAYDLVEDYIKSLDEVRLKILNDELNRNMNNPYCGDIIAKYKDNYPIWAFMEVIPFGRFINVYRFCAETINDKKLRDNYFLLLSIKDLRNATAHNNCLINNLSPRTSNHRQTMA
;
A
#
# COMPACT_ATOMS: atom_id res chain seq x y z
N MET A 1 25.12 12.04 19.49
CA MET A 1 23.97 12.55 18.71
C MET A 1 22.97 13.13 19.70
N TYR A 2 22.85 14.45 19.82
CA TYR A 2 21.89 15.04 20.76
C TYR A 2 20.46 14.89 20.22
N ARG A 3 19.60 14.19 20.97
CA ARG A 3 18.18 14.06 20.63
C ARG A 3 17.48 15.38 20.93
N THR A 4 17.07 16.11 19.89
CA THR A 4 16.18 17.25 20.07
C THR A 4 14.81 16.74 20.53
N ILE A 5 14.48 16.97 21.80
CA ILE A 5 13.20 16.53 22.38
C ILE A 5 12.10 17.44 21.83
N LYS A 6 11.12 16.85 21.13
CA LYS A 6 9.88 17.53 20.77
C LYS A 6 8.86 17.30 21.89
N PRO A 7 8.26 18.36 22.46
CA PRO A 7 7.28 18.19 23.53
C PRO A 7 6.04 17.44 23.02
N LYS A 8 5.44 16.63 23.89
CA LYS A 8 4.14 16.00 23.63
C LYS A 8 3.06 17.06 23.84
N LEU A 9 2.49 17.55 22.75
CA LEU A 9 1.41 18.54 22.78
C LEU A 9 0.05 17.87 23.00
N SER A 10 -0.75 18.41 23.92
CA SER A 10 -2.19 18.17 24.01
C SER A 10 -2.91 18.65 22.76
N THR A 11 -4.17 18.23 22.56
CA THR A 11 -4.96 18.64 21.39
C THR A 11 -5.12 20.16 21.30
N LYS A 12 -5.32 20.85 22.43
CA LYS A 12 -5.39 22.32 22.46
C LYS A 12 -4.08 22.95 22.01
N GLU A 13 -2.95 22.48 22.53
CA GLU A 13 -1.61 22.95 22.14
C GLU A 13 -1.29 22.63 20.67
N GLN A 14 -1.83 21.54 20.12
CA GLN A 14 -1.72 21.20 18.69
C GLN A 14 -2.46 22.20 17.81
N ILE A 15 -3.67 22.63 18.20
CA ILE A 15 -4.43 23.68 17.51
C ILE A 15 -3.65 24.99 17.53
N GLU A 16 -3.18 25.43 18.71
CA GLU A 16 -2.36 26.63 18.84
C GLU A 16 -1.07 26.57 18.00
N HIS A 17 -0.46 25.38 17.91
CA HIS A 17 0.72 25.18 17.06
C HIS A 17 0.41 25.39 15.58
N LEU A 18 -0.75 24.93 15.10
CA LEU A 18 -1.18 25.13 13.71
C LEU A 18 -1.42 26.61 13.41
N GLU A 19 -2.04 27.34 14.34
CA GLU A 19 -2.26 28.78 14.22
C GLU A 19 -0.95 29.56 14.15
N LYS A 20 0.02 29.23 15.01
CA LYS A 20 1.37 29.81 14.95
C LYS A 20 2.08 29.53 13.63
N LYS A 21 1.67 28.49 12.90
CA LYS A 21 2.15 28.15 11.55
C LYS A 21 1.32 28.79 10.44
N GLY A 22 0.35 29.65 10.74
CA GLY A 22 -0.50 30.32 9.75
C GLY A 22 -1.67 29.48 9.22
N VAL A 23 -2.01 28.37 9.89
CA VAL A 23 -3.24 27.63 9.58
C VAL A 23 -4.43 28.39 10.15
N LYS A 24 -5.46 28.58 9.32
CA LYS A 24 -6.70 29.28 9.67
C LYS A 24 -7.77 28.30 10.19
N PHE A 25 -8.73 28.86 10.90
CA PHE A 25 -9.92 28.20 11.45
C PHE A 25 -11.17 29.01 11.09
N VAL A 26 -11.28 29.39 9.81
CA VAL A 26 -12.38 30.19 9.26
C VAL A 26 -13.50 29.28 8.76
N LEU A 27 -13.16 28.12 8.19
CA LEU A 27 -14.12 27.17 7.63
C LEU A 27 -14.60 26.12 8.63
N ILE A 28 -13.95 26.05 9.79
CA ILE A 28 -14.26 25.14 10.90
C ILE A 28 -13.88 25.80 12.21
N SER A 29 -14.71 25.63 13.25
CA SER A 29 -14.40 26.17 14.58
C SER A 29 -13.21 25.44 15.23
N ARG A 30 -12.58 26.09 16.22
CA ARG A 30 -11.49 25.46 16.99
C ARG A 30 -11.99 24.28 17.81
N GLU A 31 -13.22 24.38 18.29
CA GLU A 31 -13.92 23.34 19.05
C GLU A 31 -14.10 22.09 18.18
N GLU A 32 -14.64 22.24 16.97
CA GLU A 32 -14.80 21.13 16.02
C GLU A 32 -13.46 20.56 15.55
N ALA A 33 -12.45 21.40 15.33
CA ALA A 33 -11.11 20.93 14.97
C ALA A 33 -10.45 20.13 16.10
N THR A 34 -10.65 20.56 17.35
CA THR A 34 -10.20 19.85 18.56
C THR A 34 -10.91 18.49 18.67
N ASP A 35 -12.23 18.47 18.48
CA ASP A 35 -13.03 17.24 18.48
C ASP A 35 -12.56 16.25 17.42
N TYR A 36 -12.30 16.75 16.20
CA TYR A 36 -11.78 15.95 15.10
C TYR A 36 -10.42 15.31 15.41
N LEU A 37 -9.48 16.08 15.98
CA LEU A 37 -8.17 15.55 16.42
C LEU A 37 -8.26 14.57 17.58
N THR A 38 -9.36 14.61 18.34
CA THR A 38 -9.56 13.75 19.52
C THR A 38 -10.20 12.42 19.13
N LYS A 39 -11.17 12.45 18.20
CA LYS A 39 -12.02 11.29 17.90
C LYS A 39 -11.74 10.62 16.55
N HIS A 40 -11.23 11.36 15.57
CA HIS A 40 -11.24 10.89 14.18
C HIS A 40 -9.88 10.77 13.52
N ASN A 41 -8.91 11.61 13.91
CA ASN A 41 -7.59 11.58 13.29
C ASN A 41 -6.52 12.05 14.26
N ASN A 42 -5.32 11.48 14.18
CA ASN A 42 -4.20 12.01 14.96
C ASN A 42 -3.52 13.15 14.20
N TYR A 43 -2.97 14.10 14.97
CA TYR A 43 -2.28 15.28 14.45
C TYR A 43 -1.18 14.96 13.44
N PHE A 44 -0.43 13.87 13.65
CA PHE A 44 0.68 13.52 12.77
C PHE A 44 0.20 13.19 11.35
N LYS A 45 -0.85 12.37 11.22
CA LYS A 45 -1.43 12.02 9.92
C LYS A 45 -2.11 13.21 9.26
N LEU A 46 -2.96 13.94 10.00
CA LEU A 46 -3.65 15.11 9.45
C LEU A 46 -2.67 16.12 8.87
N THR A 47 -1.59 16.38 9.62
CA THR A 47 -0.61 17.38 9.21
C THR A 47 0.37 16.88 8.15
N ALA A 48 0.24 15.65 7.65
CA ALA A 48 0.98 15.22 6.46
C ALA A 48 0.54 16.01 5.22
N TYR A 49 -0.77 16.28 5.09
CA TYR A 49 -1.36 16.97 3.93
C TYR A 49 -0.98 18.46 3.82
N ARG A 50 -0.39 19.03 4.87
CA ARG A 50 0.11 20.42 4.85
C ARG A 50 1.21 20.64 3.81
N LYS A 51 1.90 19.59 3.35
CA LYS A 51 2.96 19.73 2.33
C LYS A 51 2.39 20.09 0.95
N ASN A 52 1.09 19.94 0.75
CA ASN A 52 0.39 20.43 -0.45
C ASN A 52 0.21 21.94 -0.48
N PHE A 53 0.55 22.64 0.61
CA PHE A 53 0.34 24.08 0.76
C PHE A 53 1.65 24.83 0.81
N GLN A 54 1.69 25.95 0.08
CA GLN A 54 2.83 26.83 0.05
C GLN A 54 3.01 27.58 1.38
N LYS A 55 4.24 28.06 1.61
CA LYS A 55 4.59 28.90 2.74
C LYS A 55 5.19 30.22 2.25
N HIS A 56 5.04 31.27 3.04
CA HIS A 56 5.69 32.55 2.75
C HIS A 56 7.23 32.35 2.72
N PRO A 57 7.90 32.70 1.60
CA PRO A 57 9.35 32.50 1.46
C PRO A 57 10.17 33.53 2.26
N ALA A 58 9.62 34.72 2.48
CA ALA A 58 10.28 35.84 3.15
C ALA A 58 9.26 36.77 3.84
N GLY A 59 9.77 37.80 4.53
CA GLY A 59 8.96 38.83 5.20
C GLY A 59 8.45 38.42 6.58
N LYS A 60 7.53 39.24 7.13
CA LYS A 60 6.97 39.09 8.49
C LYS A 60 6.37 37.70 8.77
N PHE A 61 5.81 37.06 7.75
CA PHE A 61 5.13 35.77 7.87
C PHE A 61 5.98 34.58 7.39
N LYS A 62 7.30 34.76 7.22
CA LYS A 62 8.20 33.72 6.70
C LYS A 62 7.99 32.36 7.41
N GLY A 63 7.76 31.32 6.60
CA GLY A 63 7.57 29.94 7.09
C GLY A 63 6.15 29.60 7.56
N GLN A 64 5.20 30.56 7.55
CA GLN A 64 3.78 30.31 7.75
C GLN A 64 3.10 29.88 6.44
N TYR A 65 2.04 29.07 6.54
CA TYR A 65 1.26 28.62 5.39
C TYR A 65 0.45 29.75 4.76
N ILE A 66 0.33 29.70 3.43
CA ILE A 66 -0.47 30.65 2.65
C ILE A 66 -1.83 30.02 2.38
N GLY A 67 -2.90 30.65 2.88
CA GLY A 67 -4.28 30.25 2.56
C GLY A 67 -4.74 28.89 3.07
N LEU A 68 -3.96 28.24 3.96
CA LEU A 68 -4.31 26.94 4.52
C LEU A 68 -5.30 27.09 5.69
N ASP A 69 -6.42 26.37 5.61
CA ASP A 69 -7.39 26.23 6.70
C ASP A 69 -7.43 24.79 7.22
N PHE A 70 -7.71 24.59 8.51
CA PHE A 70 -7.84 23.27 9.11
C PHE A 70 -8.88 22.41 8.38
N GLN A 71 -10.00 22.99 7.94
CA GLN A 71 -11.05 22.27 7.20
C GLN A 71 -10.50 21.64 5.92
N MET A 72 -9.58 22.31 5.23
CA MET A 72 -8.96 21.77 4.01
C MET A 72 -8.07 20.55 4.31
N LEU A 73 -7.37 20.53 5.45
CA LEU A 73 -6.61 19.36 5.88
C LEU A 73 -7.53 18.17 6.20
N LYS A 74 -8.67 18.45 6.85
CA LYS A 74 -9.71 17.46 7.15
C LYS A 74 -10.31 16.89 5.86
N ASP A 75 -10.64 17.75 4.89
CA ASP A 75 -11.16 17.32 3.59
C ASP A 75 -10.16 16.45 2.83
N LEU A 76 -8.89 16.84 2.77
CA LEU A 76 -7.84 16.02 2.16
C LEU A 76 -7.68 14.67 2.87
N ALA A 77 -7.77 14.63 4.20
CA ALA A 77 -7.72 13.37 4.94
C ALA A 77 -8.90 12.43 4.59
N ILE A 78 -10.11 12.98 4.40
CA ILE A 78 -11.30 12.23 4.01
C ILE A 78 -11.20 11.75 2.56
N ILE A 79 -10.73 12.61 1.64
CA ILE A 79 -10.50 12.27 0.23
C ILE A 79 -9.47 11.14 0.14
N ASP A 80 -8.33 11.27 0.83
CA ASP A 80 -7.27 10.27 0.87
C ASP A 80 -7.80 8.91 1.39
N MET A 81 -8.62 8.95 2.44
CA MET A 81 -9.28 7.75 2.96
C MET A 81 -10.15 7.11 1.89
N ARG A 82 -11.11 7.84 1.31
CA ARG A 82 -12.00 7.30 0.27
C ARG A 82 -11.21 6.70 -0.89
N LEU A 83 -10.20 7.43 -1.37
CA LEU A 83 -9.30 6.97 -2.42
C LEU A 83 -8.61 5.66 -2.04
N ARG A 84 -8.06 5.56 -0.82
CA ARG A 84 -7.43 4.32 -0.34
C ARG A 84 -8.37 3.14 -0.30
N HIS A 85 -9.61 3.34 0.15
CA HIS A 85 -10.61 2.27 0.19
C HIS A 85 -10.94 1.79 -1.23
N THR A 86 -11.15 2.71 -2.18
CA THR A 86 -11.39 2.36 -3.58
C THR A 86 -10.20 1.60 -4.19
N LEU A 87 -8.98 2.11 -4.02
CA LEU A 87 -7.79 1.49 -4.57
C LEU A 87 -7.49 0.13 -3.94
N LEU A 88 -7.77 -0.05 -2.64
CA LEU A 88 -7.62 -1.35 -1.99
C LEU A 88 -8.52 -2.40 -2.65
N HIS A 89 -9.80 -2.09 -2.87
CA HIS A 89 -10.72 -3.00 -3.57
C HIS A 89 -10.22 -3.34 -4.98
N MET A 90 -9.80 -2.33 -5.75
CA MET A 90 -9.23 -2.56 -7.07
C MET A 90 -7.99 -3.47 -7.03
N THR A 91 -7.12 -3.32 -6.03
CA THR A 91 -5.93 -4.18 -5.92
C THR A 91 -6.27 -5.63 -5.60
N LEU A 92 -7.36 -5.88 -4.86
CA LEU A 92 -7.86 -7.23 -4.58
C LEU A 92 -8.44 -7.85 -5.87
N ASP A 93 -9.20 -7.08 -6.64
CA ASP A 93 -9.75 -7.53 -7.93
C ASP A 93 -8.63 -7.87 -8.92
N ILE A 94 -7.60 -7.02 -9.01
CA ILE A 94 -6.44 -7.26 -9.88
C ILE A 94 -5.70 -8.54 -9.47
N GLU A 95 -5.48 -8.76 -8.17
CA GLU A 95 -4.89 -10.02 -7.68
C GLU A 95 -5.73 -11.23 -8.11
N HIS A 96 -7.05 -11.16 -7.91
CA HIS A 96 -7.96 -12.22 -8.31
C HIS A 96 -7.89 -12.51 -9.81
N PHE A 97 -7.98 -11.48 -10.66
CA PHE A 97 -7.92 -11.66 -12.10
C PHE A 97 -6.54 -12.13 -12.59
N ALA A 98 -5.46 -11.74 -11.92
CA ALA A 98 -4.12 -12.26 -12.24
C ALA A 98 -4.00 -13.76 -11.95
N LYS A 99 -4.60 -14.25 -10.85
CA LYS A 99 -4.67 -15.69 -10.56
C LYS A 99 -5.48 -16.44 -11.62
N VAL A 100 -6.65 -15.90 -11.98
CA VAL A 100 -7.51 -16.49 -13.03
C VAL A 100 -6.79 -16.53 -14.38
N GLU A 101 -6.11 -15.45 -14.77
CA GLU A 101 -5.31 -15.40 -16.00
C GLU A 101 -4.22 -16.47 -15.97
N LEU A 102 -3.47 -16.58 -14.88
CA LEU A 102 -2.40 -17.57 -14.76
C LEU A 102 -2.93 -19.00 -14.87
N LEU A 103 -4.05 -19.33 -14.20
CA LEU A 103 -4.69 -20.63 -14.33
C LEU A 103 -5.10 -20.92 -15.78
N LYS A 104 -5.64 -19.92 -16.49
CA LYS A 104 -6.05 -20.11 -17.88
C LYS A 104 -4.88 -20.35 -18.82
N VAL A 105 -3.73 -19.73 -18.58
CA VAL A 105 -2.52 -20.01 -19.37
C VAL A 105 -2.02 -21.42 -19.08
N ILE A 106 -1.99 -21.84 -17.81
CA ILE A 106 -1.54 -23.19 -17.43
C ILE A 106 -2.47 -24.26 -18.01
N GLU A 107 -3.78 -24.07 -17.95
CA GLU A 107 -4.79 -24.96 -18.55
C GLU A 107 -4.57 -25.19 -20.06
N ASN A 108 -4.08 -24.17 -20.77
CA ASN A 108 -3.81 -24.23 -22.21
C ASN A 108 -2.36 -24.64 -22.55
N SER A 109 -1.59 -25.08 -21.57
CA SER A 109 -0.20 -25.52 -21.73
C SER A 109 -0.07 -27.01 -21.45
N ASP A 110 1.03 -27.63 -21.91
CA ASP A 110 1.35 -29.04 -21.63
C ASP A 110 2.03 -29.23 -20.26
N ILE A 111 2.07 -28.20 -19.41
CA ILE A 111 2.78 -28.21 -18.13
C ILE A 111 1.89 -28.84 -17.05
N ASP A 112 2.45 -29.78 -16.29
CA ASP A 112 1.77 -30.33 -15.12
C ASP A 112 1.70 -29.30 -13.98
N ALA A 113 0.51 -29.18 -13.40
CA ALA A 113 0.20 -28.17 -12.39
C ALA A 113 0.87 -28.40 -11.02
N TYR A 114 1.30 -29.63 -10.73
CA TYR A 114 2.08 -29.99 -9.55
C TYR A 114 3.57 -29.78 -9.81
N ASP A 115 4.08 -30.28 -10.94
CA ASP A 115 5.49 -30.13 -11.32
C ASP A 115 5.90 -28.66 -11.34
N LEU A 116 5.02 -27.77 -11.83
CA LEU A 116 5.27 -26.32 -11.85
C LEU A 116 5.54 -25.73 -10.45
N VAL A 117 4.81 -26.21 -9.43
CA VAL A 117 5.00 -25.74 -8.05
C VAL A 117 6.24 -26.38 -7.43
N GLU A 118 6.48 -27.66 -7.72
CA GLU A 118 7.68 -28.35 -7.25
C GLU A 118 8.96 -27.68 -7.81
N ASP A 119 8.98 -27.38 -9.11
CA ASP A 119 10.08 -26.70 -9.78
C ASP A 119 10.26 -25.27 -9.27
N TYR A 120 9.16 -24.55 -9.01
CA TYR A 120 9.23 -23.25 -8.35
C TYR A 120 9.92 -23.35 -6.98
N ILE A 121 9.53 -24.32 -6.15
CA ILE A 121 10.10 -24.52 -4.82
C ILE A 121 11.59 -24.89 -4.92
N LYS A 122 11.96 -25.79 -5.84
CA LYS A 122 13.36 -26.18 -6.11
C LYS A 122 14.22 -25.01 -6.59
N SER A 123 13.63 -24.02 -7.26
CA SER A 123 14.33 -22.83 -7.73
C SER A 123 14.69 -21.83 -6.61
N LEU A 124 14.13 -21.99 -5.40
CA LEU A 124 14.36 -21.09 -4.28
C LEU A 124 15.70 -21.36 -3.59
N ASP A 125 16.42 -20.29 -3.24
CA ASP A 125 17.53 -20.39 -2.30
C ASP A 125 17.05 -20.76 -0.88
N GLU A 126 17.98 -21.21 -0.04
CA GLU A 126 17.69 -21.67 1.33
C GLU A 126 16.92 -20.64 2.16
N VAL A 127 17.23 -19.34 1.99
CA VAL A 127 16.59 -18.25 2.74
C VAL A 127 15.13 -18.11 2.31
N ARG A 128 14.87 -18.08 1.00
CA ARG A 128 13.51 -17.94 0.44
C ARG A 128 12.66 -19.17 0.70
N LEU A 129 13.26 -20.36 0.69
CA LEU A 129 12.60 -21.61 1.05
C LEU A 129 12.19 -21.60 2.52
N LYS A 130 13.09 -21.17 3.42
CA LYS A 130 12.75 -21.01 4.84
C LYS A 130 11.58 -20.03 5.04
N ILE A 131 11.62 -18.88 4.38
CA ILE A 131 10.52 -17.89 4.45
C ILE A 131 9.20 -18.51 3.96
N LEU A 132 9.22 -19.29 2.87
CA LEU A 132 8.02 -19.97 2.36
C LEU A 132 7.46 -20.95 3.40
N ASN A 133 8.32 -21.77 3.99
CA ASN A 133 7.91 -22.71 5.02
C ASN A 133 7.33 -21.99 6.25
N ASP A 134 7.93 -20.87 6.66
CA ASP A 134 7.40 -20.04 7.76
C ASP A 134 6.05 -19.37 7.40
N GLU A 135 5.83 -19.00 6.14
CA GLU A 135 4.54 -18.49 5.63
C GLU A 135 3.47 -19.59 5.71
N LEU A 136 3.75 -20.79 5.20
CA LEU A 136 2.81 -21.92 5.21
C LEU A 136 2.50 -22.39 6.64
N ASN A 137 3.53 -22.52 7.50
CA ASN A 137 3.36 -22.96 8.88
C ASN A 137 2.50 -21.98 9.70
N ARG A 138 2.66 -20.67 9.49
CA ARG A 138 1.81 -19.65 10.15
C ARG A 138 0.34 -19.76 9.72
N ASN A 139 0.10 -20.16 8.48
CA ASN A 139 -1.24 -20.29 7.92
C ASN A 139 -1.88 -21.67 8.18
N MET A 140 -1.13 -22.66 8.67
CA MET A 140 -1.64 -24.02 8.90
C MET A 140 -2.80 -24.06 9.91
N ASN A 141 -2.81 -23.17 10.90
CA ASN A 141 -3.89 -23.05 11.89
C ASN A 141 -4.91 -21.96 11.53
N ASN A 142 -4.84 -21.41 10.33
CA ASN A 142 -5.77 -20.37 9.88
C ASN A 142 -7.09 -21.03 9.46
N PRO A 143 -8.26 -20.59 10.00
CA PRO A 143 -9.55 -21.20 9.68
C PRO A 143 -9.96 -21.11 8.21
N TYR A 144 -9.31 -20.24 7.42
CA TYR A 144 -9.65 -20.03 6.01
C TYR A 144 -8.82 -20.87 5.04
N CYS A 145 -7.59 -21.26 5.40
CA CYS A 145 -6.68 -21.96 4.49
C CYS A 145 -5.94 -23.16 5.10
N GLY A 146 -6.12 -23.41 6.41
CA GLY A 146 -5.50 -24.54 7.10
C GLY A 146 -5.87 -25.89 6.50
N ASP A 147 -7.13 -26.08 6.11
CA ASP A 147 -7.60 -27.32 5.47
C ASP A 147 -6.95 -27.55 4.10
N ILE A 148 -6.69 -26.48 3.33
CA ILE A 148 -6.00 -26.56 2.04
C ILE A 148 -4.54 -26.96 2.25
N ILE A 149 -3.87 -26.34 3.23
CA ILE A 149 -2.49 -26.63 3.60
C ILE A 149 -2.36 -28.09 4.09
N ALA A 150 -3.29 -28.55 4.92
CA ALA A 150 -3.29 -29.92 5.41
C ALA A 150 -3.52 -30.93 4.28
N LYS A 151 -4.44 -30.65 3.35
CA LYS A 151 -4.78 -31.53 2.23
C LYS A 151 -3.64 -31.71 1.23
N TYR A 152 -2.95 -30.63 0.89
CA TYR A 152 -1.89 -30.61 -0.14
C TYR A 152 -0.49 -30.52 0.45
N LYS A 153 -0.34 -30.88 1.73
CA LYS A 153 0.95 -30.90 2.40
C LYS A 153 1.95 -31.70 1.56
N ASP A 154 3.15 -31.15 1.41
CA ASP A 154 4.28 -31.69 0.64
C ASP A 154 4.11 -31.71 -0.89
N ASN A 155 2.88 -31.64 -1.43
CA ASN A 155 2.67 -31.58 -2.88
C ASN A 155 1.44 -30.73 -3.26
N TYR A 156 1.70 -29.48 -3.68
CA TYR A 156 0.67 -28.52 -4.01
C TYR A 156 0.48 -28.39 -5.53
N PRO A 157 -0.76 -28.51 -6.04
CA PRO A 157 -1.06 -28.01 -7.38
C PRO A 157 -1.14 -26.49 -7.35
N ILE A 158 -0.86 -25.85 -8.48
CA ILE A 158 -0.81 -24.38 -8.58
C ILE A 158 -2.08 -23.68 -8.07
N TRP A 159 -3.28 -24.20 -8.36
CA TRP A 159 -4.55 -23.61 -7.91
C TRP A 159 -4.73 -23.63 -6.39
N ALA A 160 -4.15 -24.62 -5.70
CA ALA A 160 -4.18 -24.65 -4.24
C ALA A 160 -3.05 -23.79 -3.67
N PHE A 161 -1.87 -23.83 -4.29
CA PHE A 161 -0.70 -23.07 -3.83
C PHE A 161 -0.97 -21.57 -3.80
N MET A 162 -1.61 -21.03 -4.84
CA MET A 162 -1.93 -19.59 -4.93
C MET A 162 -2.91 -19.10 -3.85
N GLU A 163 -3.69 -19.99 -3.23
CA GLU A 163 -4.65 -19.64 -2.18
C GLU A 163 -4.02 -19.62 -0.78
N VAL A 164 -2.87 -20.27 -0.60
CA VAL A 164 -2.21 -20.38 0.72
C VAL A 164 -1.02 -19.43 0.88
N ILE A 165 -0.53 -18.86 -0.23
CA ILE A 165 0.59 -17.92 -0.25
C ILE A 165 0.12 -16.46 -0.25
N PRO A 166 0.91 -15.52 0.33
CA PRO A 166 0.60 -14.10 0.25
C PRO A 166 0.80 -13.54 -1.17
N PHE A 167 0.13 -12.43 -1.49
CA PHE A 167 0.22 -11.80 -2.82
C PHE A 167 1.65 -11.50 -3.29
N GLY A 168 2.52 -11.06 -2.37
CA GLY A 168 3.93 -10.83 -2.71
C GLY A 168 4.65 -12.11 -3.18
N ARG A 169 4.29 -13.27 -2.62
CA ARG A 169 4.79 -14.58 -3.06
C ARG A 169 4.14 -15.00 -4.37
N PHE A 170 2.83 -14.80 -4.52
CA PHE A 170 2.13 -15.04 -5.78
C PHE A 170 2.78 -14.31 -6.95
N ILE A 171 3.21 -13.06 -6.79
CA ILE A 171 3.91 -12.32 -7.85
C ILE A 171 5.22 -13.01 -8.27
N ASN A 172 5.96 -13.62 -7.34
CA ASN A 172 7.17 -14.38 -7.67
C ASN A 172 6.85 -15.68 -8.41
N VAL A 173 5.77 -16.36 -8.02
CA VAL A 173 5.28 -17.56 -8.72
C VAL A 173 4.82 -17.18 -10.13
N TYR A 174 4.07 -16.09 -10.27
CA TYR A 174 3.60 -15.56 -11.54
C TYR A 174 4.76 -15.25 -12.48
N ARG A 175 5.84 -14.64 -11.97
CA ARG A 175 7.08 -14.43 -12.73
C ARG A 175 7.71 -15.75 -13.19
N PHE A 176 7.85 -16.72 -12.27
CA PHE A 176 8.42 -18.02 -12.58
C PHE A 176 7.64 -18.70 -13.70
N CYS A 177 6.30 -18.72 -13.60
CA CYS A 177 5.45 -19.27 -14.64
C CYS A 177 5.59 -18.53 -15.97
N ALA A 178 5.68 -17.19 -15.95
CA ALA A 178 5.90 -16.38 -17.15
C ALA A 178 7.22 -16.72 -17.87
N GLU A 179 8.27 -17.03 -17.10
CA GLU A 179 9.57 -17.45 -17.61
C GLU A 179 9.52 -18.90 -18.16
N THR A 180 8.91 -19.82 -17.42
CA THR A 180 8.76 -21.24 -17.81
C THR A 180 7.91 -21.41 -19.08
N ILE A 181 6.79 -20.69 -19.17
CA ILE A 181 5.87 -20.72 -20.33
C ILE A 181 6.40 -19.85 -21.48
N ASN A 182 7.41 -19.01 -21.22
CA ASN A 182 7.95 -18.02 -22.15
C ASN A 182 6.90 -17.02 -22.68
N ASP A 183 5.90 -16.68 -21.86
CA ASP A 183 4.82 -15.76 -22.22
C ASP A 183 5.23 -14.30 -22.00
N LYS A 184 5.25 -13.50 -23.07
CA LYS A 184 5.60 -12.07 -23.00
C LYS A 184 4.57 -11.25 -22.22
N LYS A 185 3.27 -11.53 -22.39
CA LYS A 185 2.19 -10.79 -21.72
C LYS A 185 2.26 -11.02 -20.21
N LEU A 186 2.51 -12.25 -19.76
CA LEU A 186 2.71 -12.52 -18.34
C LEU A 186 3.96 -11.80 -17.80
N ARG A 187 5.06 -11.73 -18.56
CA ARG A 187 6.24 -10.95 -18.13
C ARG A 187 5.95 -9.46 -18.00
N ASP A 188 5.20 -8.88 -18.94
CA ASP A 188 4.80 -7.47 -18.87
C ASP A 188 3.85 -7.22 -17.68
N ASN A 189 2.88 -8.12 -17.46
CA ASN A 189 1.95 -8.06 -16.33
C ASN A 189 2.66 -8.20 -14.97
N TYR A 190 3.73 -9.00 -14.87
CA TYR A 190 4.54 -9.10 -13.65
C TYR A 190 5.04 -7.73 -13.17
N PHE A 191 5.53 -6.87 -14.07
CA PHE A 191 5.99 -5.53 -13.70
C PHE A 191 4.84 -4.62 -13.25
N LEU A 192 3.66 -4.77 -13.83
CA LEU A 192 2.46 -4.08 -13.36
C LEU A 192 2.06 -4.57 -11.96
N LEU A 193 2.09 -5.88 -11.71
CA LEU A 193 1.76 -6.47 -10.41
C LEU A 193 2.70 -6.00 -9.29
N LEU A 194 3.99 -5.76 -9.58
CA LEU A 194 4.89 -5.13 -8.61
C LEU A 194 4.39 -3.74 -8.16
N SER A 195 3.89 -2.94 -9.11
CA SER A 195 3.31 -1.62 -8.83
C SER A 195 2.01 -1.74 -8.03
N ILE A 196 1.19 -2.74 -8.34
CA ILE A 196 -0.05 -3.05 -7.60
C ILE A 196 0.23 -3.51 -6.17
N LYS A 197 1.29 -4.29 -5.94
CA LYS A 197 1.74 -4.68 -4.60
C LYS A 197 2.08 -3.47 -3.75
N ASP A 198 2.83 -2.52 -4.30
CA ASP A 198 3.22 -1.31 -3.57
C ASP A 198 2.00 -0.44 -3.27
N LEU A 199 1.06 -0.33 -4.21
CA LEU A 199 -0.19 0.37 -4.01
C LEU A 199 -1.07 -0.29 -2.93
N ARG A 200 -1.21 -1.63 -2.96
CA ARG A 200 -1.95 -2.38 -1.95
C ARG A 200 -1.34 -2.19 -0.56
N ASN A 201 -0.02 -2.26 -0.45
CA ASN A 201 0.66 -2.03 0.82
C ASN A 201 0.41 -0.60 1.33
N ALA A 202 0.52 0.41 0.46
CA ALA A 202 0.28 1.79 0.84
C ALA A 202 -1.17 2.04 1.31
N THR A 203 -2.15 1.43 0.64
CA THR A 203 -3.58 1.54 1.00
C THR A 203 -3.90 0.79 2.29
N ALA A 204 -3.45 -0.46 2.43
CA ALA A 204 -3.71 -1.33 3.59
C ALA A 204 -3.02 -0.83 4.87
N HIS A 205 -1.83 -0.22 4.77
CA HIS A 205 -1.13 0.38 5.91
C HIS A 205 -1.59 1.81 6.25
N ASN A 206 -2.65 2.31 5.60
CA ASN A 206 -3.25 3.62 5.87
C ASN A 206 -2.20 4.76 5.71
N ASN A 207 -1.34 4.66 4.69
CA ASN A 207 -0.38 5.71 4.32
C ASN A 207 -1.11 6.92 3.73
N CYS A 208 -0.56 8.12 3.88
CA CYS A 208 -1.16 9.32 3.29
C CYS A 208 -0.72 9.44 1.82
N LEU A 209 -1.52 8.89 0.90
CA LEU A 209 -1.23 8.80 -0.54
C LEU A 209 -1.08 10.18 -1.18
N ILE A 210 -1.95 11.12 -0.81
CA ILE A 210 -1.98 12.46 -1.43
C ILE A 210 -1.23 13.53 -0.63
N ASN A 211 -0.27 13.13 0.21
CA ASN A 211 0.35 14.05 1.16
C ASN A 211 1.32 15.08 0.53
N ASN A 212 1.75 14.91 -0.72
CA ASN A 212 2.67 15.81 -1.40
C ASN A 212 2.49 15.78 -2.92
N LEU A 213 1.39 16.38 -3.39
CA LEU A 213 1.06 16.53 -4.81
C LEU A 213 1.71 17.78 -5.44
N SER A 214 2.86 18.20 -4.93
CA SER A 214 3.56 19.39 -5.44
C SER A 214 3.93 19.21 -6.93
N PRO A 215 3.78 20.25 -7.78
CA PRO A 215 4.18 20.18 -9.18
C PRO A 215 5.66 19.78 -9.34
N ARG A 216 5.99 19.03 -10.40
CA ARG A 216 7.35 18.63 -10.80
C ARG A 216 8.06 17.64 -9.85
N THR A 217 7.32 16.89 -9.03
CA THR A 217 7.87 15.80 -8.20
C THR A 217 7.66 14.41 -8.80
N SER A 218 7.07 14.31 -10.01
CA SER A 218 6.82 13.04 -10.69
C SER A 218 8.13 12.42 -11.21
N ASN A 219 8.44 11.20 -10.77
CA ASN A 219 9.59 10.43 -11.29
C ASN A 219 9.38 9.97 -12.74
N HIS A 220 8.13 9.88 -13.19
CA HIS A 220 7.78 9.58 -14.58
C HIS A 220 7.33 10.87 -15.27
N ARG A 221 8.05 11.27 -16.33
CA ARG A 221 7.59 12.36 -17.20
C ARG A 221 6.38 11.88 -17.96
N GLN A 222 5.30 12.64 -17.92
CA GLN A 222 4.23 12.48 -18.90
C GLN A 222 4.82 12.82 -20.27
N THR A 223 4.94 11.82 -21.13
CA THR A 223 5.09 12.07 -22.57
C THR A 223 3.81 12.77 -22.99
N MET A 224 3.91 14.02 -23.42
CA MET A 224 2.75 14.69 -24.02
C MET A 224 2.36 13.87 -25.26
N ALA A 225 1.10 13.43 -25.29
CA ALA A 225 0.48 12.85 -26.48
C ALA A 225 0.29 13.92 -27.55
#